data_AF-A0A4P6MUJ0-F1
#
_entry.id   AF-A0A4P6MUJ0-F1
#
_cell.length_a   1.000
_cell.length_b   1.000
_cell.length_c   1.000
_cell.angle_alpha   90.00
_cell.angle_beta   90.00
_cell.angle_gamma   90.00
#
_symmetry.space_group_name_H-M   'P 1'
#
loop_
_entity.id
_entity.type
_entity.pdbx_description
1 polymer ?
#
loop_
_entity_poly.entity_id
_entity_poly.type
_entity_poly.pdbx_seq_one_letter_code
_entity_poly.pdbx_strand_id
1 'polypeptide(L)'
;MPRQSPTLARALDDPCSIIRSLGVLSDSWSFLIIREALLGTRTFGQLRERLGIASDVLTARLSMLVEQGVLDKVPYREPGQRTRDAYDLTPAGEDLKTVMVALQQWGVAHVPREQGPRFLPVTTDAAEPVRACLVDARGRIVSDADVAFVRRDARPTPDLPA
;
A
#
# COMPACT_ATOMS: atom_id res chain seq x y z
N MET A 1 -17.90 -6.39 -12.01
CA MET A 1 -17.08 -6.70 -10.81
C MET A 1 -17.15 -8.19 -10.57
N PRO A 2 -16.03 -8.92 -10.41
CA PRO A 2 -16.15 -10.29 -9.94
C PRO A 2 -16.70 -10.21 -8.51
N ARG A 3 -17.87 -10.80 -8.28
CA ARG A 3 -18.43 -10.97 -6.93
C ARG A 3 -17.36 -11.67 -6.10
N GLN A 4 -16.89 -11.03 -5.02
CA GLN A 4 -16.05 -11.72 -4.06
C GLN A 4 -16.78 -12.98 -3.60
N SER A 5 -16.06 -14.10 -3.52
CA SER A 5 -16.65 -15.34 -2.99
C SER A 5 -17.15 -15.10 -1.57
N PRO A 6 -18.34 -15.57 -1.17
CA PRO A 6 -18.83 -15.43 0.20
C PRO A 6 -17.87 -16.06 1.22
N THR A 7 -17.06 -17.03 0.81
CA THR A 7 -15.98 -17.61 1.63
C THR A 7 -14.85 -16.61 1.89
N LEU A 8 -14.48 -15.80 0.89
CA LEU A 8 -13.45 -14.78 1.04
C LEU A 8 -13.98 -13.62 1.90
N ALA A 9 -15.22 -13.18 1.68
CA ALA A 9 -15.85 -12.15 2.51
C ALA A 9 -15.85 -12.55 4.00
N ARG A 10 -16.22 -13.79 4.31
CA ARG A 10 -16.18 -14.31 5.68
C ARG A 10 -14.77 -14.44 6.25
N ALA A 11 -13.77 -14.76 5.42
CA ALA A 11 -12.37 -14.76 5.84
C ALA A 11 -11.86 -13.34 6.12
N LEU A 12 -12.33 -12.33 5.38
CA LEU A 12 -11.99 -10.93 5.62
C LEU A 12 -12.60 -10.36 6.91
N ASP A 13 -13.65 -10.97 7.46
CA ASP A 13 -14.20 -10.68 8.79
C ASP A 13 -13.44 -11.36 9.95
N ASP A 14 -12.31 -12.02 9.67
CA ASP A 14 -11.45 -12.66 10.68
C ASP A 14 -10.72 -11.61 11.56
N PRO A 15 -10.53 -11.86 12.86
CA PRO A 15 -9.75 -10.99 13.75
C PRO A 15 -8.29 -10.80 13.31
N CYS A 16 -7.78 -11.64 12.40
CA CYS A 16 -6.46 -11.53 11.80
C CYS A 16 -6.34 -10.28 10.91
N SER A 17 -5.55 -9.31 11.39
CA SER A 17 -5.27 -8.07 10.66
C SER A 17 -4.62 -8.31 9.29
N ILE A 18 -3.81 -9.36 9.12
CA ILE A 18 -3.22 -9.71 7.82
C ILE A 18 -4.32 -9.98 6.79
N ILE A 19 -5.34 -10.75 7.18
CA ILE A 19 -6.44 -11.09 6.27
C ILE A 19 -7.26 -9.83 5.97
N ARG A 20 -7.58 -9.02 6.97
CA ARG A 20 -8.26 -7.73 6.78
C ARG A 20 -7.52 -6.80 5.83
N SER A 21 -6.18 -6.73 5.91
CA SER A 21 -5.35 -5.95 4.99
C SER A 21 -5.48 -6.41 3.53
N LEU A 22 -5.77 -7.69 3.28
CA LEU A 22 -6.05 -8.17 1.92
C LEU A 22 -7.35 -7.59 1.36
N GLY A 23 -8.30 -7.17 2.20
CA GLY A 23 -9.48 -6.43 1.74
C GLY A 23 -9.11 -5.14 1.00
N VAL A 24 -7.96 -4.55 1.34
CA VAL A 24 -7.43 -3.30 0.76
C VAL A 24 -6.38 -3.58 -0.32
N LEU A 25 -5.49 -4.54 -0.09
CA LEU A 25 -4.29 -4.78 -0.90
C LEU A 25 -4.37 -6.06 -1.76
N SER A 26 -5.56 -6.61 -2.03
CA SER A 26 -5.71 -7.93 -2.66
C SER A 26 -5.37 -7.98 -4.15
N ASP A 27 -5.17 -6.85 -4.82
CA ASP A 27 -4.92 -6.84 -6.25
C ASP A 27 -3.69 -6.03 -6.65
N SER A 28 -3.05 -6.47 -7.73
CA SER A 28 -1.80 -5.89 -8.21
C SER A 28 -1.93 -4.40 -8.55
N TRP A 29 -3.10 -3.93 -8.99
CA TRP A 29 -3.27 -2.51 -9.32
C TRP A 29 -3.24 -1.61 -8.12
N SER A 30 -3.72 -2.07 -6.95
CA SER A 30 -3.64 -1.31 -5.71
C SER A 30 -2.16 -1.01 -5.37
N PHE A 31 -1.29 -2.02 -5.41
CA PHE A 31 0.15 -1.82 -5.20
C PHE A 31 0.80 -0.91 -6.24
N LEU A 32 0.41 -1.03 -7.51
CA LEU A 32 0.95 -0.17 -8.57
C LEU A 32 0.51 1.28 -8.42
N ILE A 33 -0.75 1.54 -8.06
CA ILE A 33 -1.25 2.90 -7.79
C ILE A 33 -0.53 3.50 -6.58
N ILE A 34 -0.40 2.74 -5.48
CA ILE A 34 0.32 3.18 -4.27
C ILE A 34 1.78 3.49 -4.61
N ARG A 35 2.45 2.66 -5.43
CA ARG A 35 3.82 2.93 -5.88
C ARG A 35 3.93 4.29 -6.58
N GLU A 36 3.04 4.58 -7.53
CA GLU A 36 3.09 5.86 -8.24
C GLU A 36 2.72 7.04 -7.34
N ALA A 37 1.79 6.86 -6.40
CA ALA A 37 1.44 7.87 -5.40
C ALA A 37 2.62 8.21 -4.48
N LEU A 38 3.36 7.19 -4.01
CA LEU A 38 4.60 7.36 -3.24
C LEU A 38 5.71 8.09 -4.02
N LEU A 39 5.65 8.05 -5.36
CA LEU A 39 6.53 8.80 -6.25
C LEU A 39 6.00 10.21 -6.56
N GLY A 40 4.92 10.63 -5.92
CA GLY A 40 4.31 11.95 -6.09
C GLY A 40 3.33 12.07 -7.26
N THR A 41 2.90 10.96 -7.86
CA THR A 41 1.85 10.98 -8.89
C THR A 41 0.48 11.14 -8.23
N ARG A 42 -0.24 12.20 -8.57
CA ARG A 42 -1.46 12.59 -7.83
C ARG A 42 -2.71 12.61 -8.68
N THR A 43 -2.63 12.79 -10.00
CA THR A 43 -3.84 12.96 -10.83
C THR A 43 -4.21 11.69 -11.58
N PHE A 44 -5.51 11.51 -11.85
CA PHE A 44 -6.01 10.38 -12.65
C PHE A 44 -5.30 10.26 -14.01
N GLY A 45 -5.07 11.38 -14.69
CA GLY A 45 -4.44 11.40 -16.01
C GLY A 45 -3.01 10.85 -15.97
N GLN A 46 -2.20 11.31 -15.00
CA GLN A 46 -0.83 10.85 -14.82
C GLN A 46 -0.77 9.37 -14.40
N LEU A 47 -1.65 8.94 -13.48
CA LEU A 47 -1.72 7.53 -13.07
C LEU A 47 -2.06 6.63 -14.26
N ARG A 48 -3.04 7.02 -15.07
CA ARG A 48 -3.42 6.27 -16.28
C ARG A 48 -2.27 6.18 -17.27
N GLU A 49 -1.58 7.28 -17.52
CA GLU A 49 -0.43 7.34 -18.43
C GLU A 49 0.72 6.44 -17.97
N ARG A 50 1.08 6.51 -16.69
CA ARG A 50 2.20 5.74 -16.12
C ARG A 50 1.90 4.24 -16.02
N LEU A 51 0.66 3.87 -15.73
CA LEU A 51 0.27 2.48 -15.48
C LEU A 51 -0.28 1.77 -16.73
N GLY A 52 -0.71 2.51 -17.76
CA GLY A 52 -1.34 1.92 -18.95
C GLY A 52 -2.65 1.17 -18.66
N ILE A 53 -3.25 1.41 -17.51
CA ILE A 53 -4.44 0.72 -17.02
C ILE A 53 -5.72 1.27 -17.69
N ALA A 54 -6.71 0.40 -17.90
CA ALA A 54 -8.03 0.80 -18.38
C ALA A 54 -8.71 1.79 -17.41
N SER A 55 -9.43 2.77 -17.95
CA SER A 55 -9.95 3.90 -17.16
C SER A 55 -11.02 3.47 -16.14
N ASP A 56 -11.83 2.47 -16.48
CA ASP A 56 -12.84 1.87 -15.61
C ASP A 56 -12.19 1.13 -14.43
N VAL A 57 -11.12 0.36 -14.68
CA VAL A 57 -10.36 -0.34 -13.64
C VAL A 57 -9.67 0.66 -12.71
N LEU A 58 -9.02 1.69 -13.26
CA LEU A 58 -8.39 2.73 -12.45
C LEU A 58 -9.39 3.48 -11.57
N THR A 59 -10.56 3.82 -12.14
CA THR A 59 -11.63 4.48 -11.38
C THR A 59 -12.09 3.60 -10.22
N ALA A 60 -12.36 2.31 -10.47
CA ALA A 60 -12.78 1.38 -9.42
C ALA A 60 -11.74 1.25 -8.31
N ARG A 61 -10.45 1.21 -8.66
CA ARG A 61 -9.36 1.08 -7.68
C ARG A 61 -9.12 2.35 -6.87
N LEU A 62 -9.14 3.51 -7.51
CA LEU A 62 -9.03 4.78 -6.79
C LEU A 62 -10.20 4.97 -5.82
N SER A 63 -11.43 4.70 -6.25
CA SER A 63 -12.60 4.75 -5.36
C SER A 63 -12.45 3.82 -4.16
N MET A 64 -11.98 2.59 -4.37
CA MET A 64 -11.75 1.63 -3.28
C MET A 64 -10.64 2.11 -2.33
N LEU A 65 -9.50 2.60 -2.84
CA LEU A 65 -8.41 3.11 -1.99
C LEU A 65 -8.84 4.34 -1.19
N VAL A 66 -9.74 5.16 -1.73
CA VAL A 66 -10.35 6.29 -1.01
C VAL A 66 -11.32 5.80 0.06
N GLU A 67 -12.21 4.85 -0.26
CA GLU A 67 -13.16 4.27 0.69
C GLU A 67 -12.47 3.58 1.87
N GLN A 68 -11.31 2.95 1.62
CA GLN A 68 -10.49 2.31 2.65
C GLN A 68 -9.55 3.28 3.39
N GLY A 69 -9.62 4.58 3.09
CA GLY A 69 -8.83 5.62 3.77
C GLY A 69 -7.33 5.58 3.48
N VAL A 70 -6.92 4.97 2.36
CA VAL A 70 -5.52 4.97 1.89
C VAL A 70 -5.20 6.24 1.11
N LEU A 71 -6.19 6.76 0.36
CA LEU A 71 -6.07 7.99 -0.41
C LEU A 71 -7.18 8.97 -0.03
N ASP A 72 -6.88 10.26 -0.05
CA ASP A 72 -7.88 11.32 -0.04
C ASP A 72 -8.11 11.86 -1.45
N LYS A 73 -9.38 12.04 -1.81
CA LYS A 73 -9.75 12.67 -3.08
C LYS A 73 -9.91 14.18 -2.86
N VAL A 74 -8.97 14.96 -3.40
CA VAL A 74 -8.91 16.41 -3.20
C VAL A 74 -9.11 17.19 -4.49
N PRO A 75 -9.77 18.37 -4.45
CA PRO A 75 -9.86 19.22 -5.63
C PRO A 75 -8.48 19.79 -5.99
N TYR A 76 -8.10 19.62 -7.24
CA TYR A 76 -6.85 20.09 -7.83
C TYR A 76 -7.12 20.99 -9.02
N ARG A 77 -6.50 22.16 -9.06
CA ARG A 77 -6.69 23.11 -10.15
C ARG A 77 -5.35 23.70 -10.56
N GLU A 78 -4.94 23.41 -11.79
CA GLU A 78 -3.85 24.15 -12.41
C GLU A 78 -4.31 25.58 -12.76
N PRO A 79 -3.41 26.58 -12.64
CA PRO A 79 -3.72 27.96 -13.03
C PRO A 79 -4.30 28.02 -14.46
N GLY A 80 -5.47 28.64 -14.60
CA GLY A 80 -6.15 28.77 -15.91
C GLY A 80 -6.91 27.54 -16.40
N GLN A 81 -6.88 26.42 -15.68
CA GLN A 81 -7.58 25.18 -16.06
C GLN A 81 -8.83 24.93 -15.20
N ARG A 82 -9.67 24.00 -15.66
CA ARG A 82 -10.83 23.48 -14.91
C ARG A 82 -10.33 22.67 -13.70
N THR A 83 -11.03 22.78 -12.57
CA THR A 83 -10.81 21.92 -11.40
C THR A 83 -10.96 20.45 -11.79
N ARG A 84 -9.95 19.65 -11.45
CA ARG A 84 -9.89 18.20 -11.56
C ARG A 84 -9.73 17.60 -10.16
N ASP A 85 -9.81 16.29 -10.07
CA ASP A 85 -9.53 15.59 -8.83
C ASP A 85 -8.05 15.15 -8.80
N ALA A 86 -7.43 15.26 -7.62
CA ALA A 86 -6.18 14.62 -7.27
C ALA A 86 -6.40 13.64 -6.11
N TYR A 87 -5.42 12.76 -5.92
CA TYR A 87 -5.42 11.69 -4.94
C TYR A 87 -4.14 11.80 -4.12
N ASP A 88 -4.29 12.11 -2.84
CA ASP A 88 -3.18 12.27 -1.90
C ASP A 88 -3.13 11.07 -0.95
N LEU A 89 -1.93 10.65 -0.55
CA LEU A 89 -1.79 9.64 0.47
C LEU A 89 -2.26 10.19 1.82
N THR A 90 -3.09 9.41 2.51
CA THR A 90 -3.41 9.65 3.91
C THR A 90 -2.24 9.20 4.80
N PRO A 91 -2.26 9.47 6.12
CA PRO A 91 -1.29 8.86 7.04
C PRO A 91 -1.23 7.33 6.94
N ALA A 92 -2.38 6.66 6.79
CA ALA A 92 -2.45 5.21 6.60
C ALA A 92 -1.84 4.77 5.25
N GLY A 93 -1.99 5.58 4.20
CA GLY A 93 -1.35 5.33 2.91
C GLY A 93 0.17 5.53 2.94
N GLU A 94 0.66 6.53 3.66
CA GLU A 94 2.09 6.78 3.87
C GLU A 94 2.77 5.62 4.62
N ASP A 95 2.10 5.03 5.62
CA ASP A 95 2.60 3.88 6.38
C ASP A 95 2.84 2.62 5.49
N LEU A 96 2.20 2.55 4.32
CA LEU A 96 2.42 1.47 3.36
C LEU A 96 3.83 1.50 2.73
N LYS A 97 4.62 2.56 2.92
CA LYS A 97 6.05 2.57 2.54
C LYS A 97 6.77 1.33 3.07
N THR A 98 6.60 1.01 4.34
CA THR A 98 7.27 -0.15 4.97
C THR A 98 6.90 -1.45 4.27
N VAL A 99 5.62 -1.63 3.93
CA VAL A 99 5.12 -2.81 3.19
C VAL A 99 5.72 -2.86 1.79
N MET A 100 5.78 -1.74 1.08
CA MET A 100 6.36 -1.63 -0.26
C MET A 100 7.87 -1.95 -0.27
N VAL A 101 8.61 -1.48 0.73
CA VAL A 101 10.04 -1.79 0.90
C VAL A 101 10.23 -3.29 1.15
N ALA A 102 9.47 -3.88 2.08
CA ALA A 102 9.55 -5.31 2.36
C ALA A 102 9.19 -6.17 1.13
N LEU A 103 8.14 -5.80 0.41
CA LEU A 103 7.70 -6.48 -0.81
C LEU A 103 8.79 -6.40 -1.90
N GLN A 104 9.40 -5.23 -2.09
CA GLN A 104 10.49 -5.06 -3.04
C GLN A 104 11.71 -5.91 -2.65
N GLN A 105 12.11 -5.88 -1.37
CA GLN A 105 13.24 -6.65 -0.86
C GLN A 105 13.06 -8.15 -1.14
N TRP A 106 11.86 -8.68 -0.89
CA TRP A 106 11.50 -10.06 -1.24
C TRP A 106 11.58 -10.30 -2.76
N GLY A 107 11.03 -9.39 -3.57
CA GLY A 107 11.05 -9.50 -5.03
C GLY A 107 12.46 -9.50 -5.63
N VAL A 108 13.37 -8.68 -5.10
CA VAL A 108 14.79 -8.67 -5.51
C VAL A 108 15.47 -10.00 -5.20
N ALA A 109 15.19 -10.59 -4.04
CA ALA A 109 15.82 -11.85 -3.62
C ALA A 109 15.28 -13.07 -4.35
N HIS A 110 13.98 -13.10 -4.67
CA HIS A 110 13.29 -14.33 -5.12
C HIS A 110 12.71 -14.28 -6.53
N VAL A 111 12.60 -13.10 -7.13
CA VAL A 111 12.10 -12.91 -8.50
C VAL A 111 13.08 -12.02 -9.29
N PRO A 112 14.36 -12.40 -9.39
CA PRO A 112 15.36 -11.57 -10.04
C PRO A 112 15.05 -11.38 -11.53
N ARG A 113 15.44 -10.23 -12.05
CA ARG A 113 15.42 -9.88 -13.47
C ARG A 113 16.83 -9.49 -13.89
N GLU A 114 17.12 -9.53 -15.19
CA GLU A 114 18.41 -9.11 -15.74
C GLU A 114 18.73 -7.64 -15.42
N GLN A 115 17.69 -6.81 -15.33
CA GLN A 115 17.79 -5.41 -14.94
C GLN A 115 17.41 -5.26 -13.47
N GLY A 116 18.18 -4.45 -12.73
CA GLY A 116 17.89 -4.12 -11.34
C GLY A 116 16.57 -3.34 -11.15
N PRO A 117 16.13 -3.14 -9.89
CA PRO A 117 14.91 -2.42 -9.60
C PRO A 117 15.01 -0.97 -10.10
N ARG A 118 13.96 -0.50 -10.78
CA ARG A 118 13.86 0.90 -11.27
C ARG A 118 13.44 1.91 -10.21
N PHE A 119 13.08 1.42 -9.03
CA PHE A 119 12.66 2.20 -7.89
C PHE A 119 13.49 1.75 -6.70
N LEU A 120 14.06 2.67 -5.96
CA LEU A 120 14.85 2.37 -4.76
C LEU A 120 14.31 3.24 -3.63
N PRO A 121 13.92 2.64 -2.50
CA PRO A 121 13.56 3.42 -1.33
C PRO A 121 14.85 4.00 -0.76
N VAL A 122 14.86 5.31 -0.53
CA VAL A 122 16.03 6.03 -0.03
C VAL A 122 15.65 6.99 1.08
N THR A 123 16.62 7.36 1.91
CA THR A 123 16.44 8.44 2.89
C THR A 123 16.23 9.78 2.19
N THR A 124 15.41 10.65 2.78
CA THR A 124 15.05 11.94 2.16
C THR A 124 16.19 12.96 2.17
N ASP A 125 17.17 12.79 3.05
CA ASP A 125 18.27 13.72 3.30
C ASP A 125 19.55 13.37 2.52
N ALA A 126 19.88 12.09 2.42
CA ALA A 126 21.14 11.60 1.89
C ALA A 126 20.99 10.68 0.66
N ALA A 127 19.74 10.38 0.26
CA ALA A 127 19.44 9.42 -0.81
C ALA A 127 20.09 8.04 -0.59
N GLU A 128 20.28 7.65 0.68
CA GLU A 128 20.86 6.35 1.03
C GLU A 128 19.81 5.25 0.93
N PRO A 129 20.13 4.07 0.34
CA PRO A 129 19.19 2.97 0.24
C PRO A 129 18.68 2.51 1.60
N VAL A 130 17.36 2.31 1.72
CA VAL A 130 16.74 1.76 2.93
C VAL A 130 16.22 0.35 2.70
N ARG A 131 16.12 -0.43 3.79
CA ARG A 131 15.60 -1.80 3.77
C ARG A 131 14.58 -2.01 4.88
N ALA A 132 13.68 -2.97 4.70
CA ALA A 132 12.75 -3.35 5.75
C ALA A 132 13.47 -4.25 6.76
N CYS A 133 13.21 -4.04 8.05
CA CYS A 133 13.71 -4.89 9.12
C CYS A 133 12.65 -5.06 10.21
N LEU A 134 12.74 -6.17 10.93
CA LEU A 134 11.91 -6.43 12.11
C LEU A 134 12.59 -5.80 13.31
N VAL A 135 11.82 -5.09 14.13
CA VAL A 135 12.32 -4.42 15.34
C VAL A 135 11.55 -4.90 16.56
N ASP A 136 12.27 -5.22 17.64
CA ASP A 136 11.65 -5.59 18.91
C ASP A 136 11.20 -4.36 19.71
N ALA A 137 10.51 -4.60 20.83
CA ALA A 137 10.04 -3.53 21.72
C ALA A 137 11.18 -2.67 22.35
N ARG A 138 12.45 -3.07 22.18
CA ARG A 138 13.62 -2.32 22.64
C ARG A 138 14.29 -1.55 21.48
N GLY A 139 13.69 -1.55 20.29
CA GLY A 139 14.23 -0.91 19.09
C GLY A 139 15.41 -1.66 18.46
N ARG A 140 15.63 -2.94 18.81
CA ARG A 140 16.72 -3.73 18.24
C ARG A 140 16.25 -4.42 16.97
N ILE A 141 17.12 -4.45 15.96
CA ILE A 141 16.87 -5.22 14.73
C ILE A 141 16.92 -6.71 15.06
N VAL A 142 15.88 -7.44 14.65
CA VAL A 142 15.72 -8.88 14.83
C VAL A 142 15.84 -9.56 13.47
N SER A 143 16.52 -10.70 13.42
CA SER A 143 16.63 -11.49 12.19
C SER A 143 15.35 -12.29 11.95
N ASP A 144 15.05 -12.62 10.69
CA ASP A 144 13.87 -13.43 10.35
C ASP A 144 13.91 -14.81 11.03
N ALA A 145 15.10 -15.38 11.26
CA ALA A 145 15.28 -16.67 11.95
C ALA A 145 14.91 -16.63 13.44
N ASP A 146 14.93 -15.44 14.04
CA ASP A 146 14.60 -15.23 15.46
C ASP A 146 13.13 -14.79 15.66
N VAL A 147 12.32 -14.80 14.60
CA VAL A 147 10.90 -14.43 14.64
C VAL A 147 10.00 -15.62 14.41
N ALA A 148 9.05 -15.81 15.33
CA ALA A 148 8.04 -16.85 15.27
C ALA A 148 6.63 -16.24 15.29
N PHE A 149 5.75 -16.73 14.41
CA PHE A 149 4.32 -16.46 14.49
C PHE A 149 3.67 -17.39 15.50
N VAL A 150 3.10 -16.82 16.56
CA VAL A 150 2.36 -17.58 17.57
C VAL A 150 0.86 -17.35 17.39
N ARG A 151 0.07 -18.43 17.43
CA ARG A 151 -1.39 -18.31 17.50
C ARG A 151 -1.76 -17.75 18.87
N ARG A 152 -2.65 -16.77 18.90
CA ARG A 152 -3.25 -16.22 20.11
C ARG A 152 -4.76 -16.18 19.95
N ASP A 153 -5.48 -16.43 21.03
CA ASP A 153 -6.92 -16.21 21.04
C ASP A 153 -7.20 -14.72 20.83
N ALA A 154 -8.24 -14.43 20.05
CA ALA A 154 -8.67 -13.06 19.79
C ALA A 154 -9.06 -12.40 21.13
N ARG A 155 -8.37 -11.34 21.52
CA ARG A 155 -8.82 -10.48 22.61
C ARG A 155 -9.75 -9.41 22.05
N PRO A 156 -10.80 -9.02 22.78
CA PRO A 156 -11.59 -7.87 22.40
C PRO A 156 -10.67 -6.65 22.28
N THR A 157 -10.80 -5.91 21.17
CA THR A 157 -10.12 -4.63 20.98
C THR A 157 -10.53 -3.71 22.14
N PRO A 158 -9.60 -3.14 22.92
CA PRO A 158 -9.97 -2.11 23.88
C PRO A 158 -10.62 -0.95 23.13
N ASP A 159 -11.71 -0.38 23.66
CA ASP A 159 -12.34 0.80 23.08
C ASP A 159 -11.29 1.89 22.87
N LEU A 160 -10.97 2.18 21.60
CA LEU A 160 -10.20 3.36 21.24
C LEU A 160 -11.11 4.58 21.48
N PRO A 161 -10.67 5.59 22.25
CA PRO A 161 -11.44 6.82 22.36
C PRO A 161 -11.61 7.45 20.97
N ALA A 162 -12.83 7.92 20.71
CA ALA A 162 -13.25 8.55 19.45
C ALA A 162 -12.43 9.79 19.08
#